data_AF-A0A0S9BXS0-F1
#
_entry.id   AF-A0A0S9BXS0-F1
#
_cell.length_a   1.000
_cell.length_b   1.000
_cell.length_c   1.000
_cell.angle_alpha   90.00
_cell.angle_beta   90.00
_cell.angle_gamma   90.00
#
_symmetry.space_group_name_H-M   'P 1'
#
loop_
_entity.id
_entity.type
_entity.pdbx_description
1 polymer ?
#
loop_
_entity_poly.entity_id
_entity_poly.type
_entity_poly.pdbx_seq_one_letter_code
_entity_poly.pdbx_strand_id
1 'polypeptide(L)'
;MAALRDPDFWGDDGRLGVITQGAWTNRLILVYPDALGTWTFIASSSAEEEMLDFYPISDQAAGEVIAELGIVWLARNLQENQLEDLNFDQRSHLGEDASIRGMLTEAIKRLFRKK
;
A
#
# COMPACT_ATOMS: atom_id res chain seq x y z
N MET A 1 -5.03 -16.81 -6.21
CA MET A 1 -4.24 -16.41 -5.02
C MET A 1 -2.76 -16.83 -5.17
N ALA A 2 -2.14 -16.63 -6.33
CA ALA A 2 -0.74 -17.03 -6.60
C ALA A 2 0.16 -15.87 -7.09
N ALA A 3 -0.40 -14.67 -7.28
CA ALA A 3 0.29 -13.55 -7.92
C ALA A 3 1.06 -12.63 -6.95
N LEU A 4 0.85 -12.76 -5.63
CA LEU A 4 1.48 -11.88 -4.65
C LEU A 4 2.96 -12.16 -4.42
N ARG A 5 3.51 -13.30 -4.87
CA ARG A 5 4.94 -13.59 -4.72
C ARG A 5 5.70 -13.72 -6.05
N ASP A 6 5.18 -13.12 -7.10
CA ASP A 6 5.91 -13.00 -8.36
C ASP A 6 6.92 -11.83 -8.25
N PRO A 7 8.23 -12.10 -8.11
CA PRO A 7 9.23 -11.05 -7.98
C PRO A 7 9.31 -10.14 -9.22
N ASP A 8 8.99 -10.66 -10.41
CA ASP A 8 9.01 -9.85 -11.64
C ASP A 8 7.86 -8.83 -11.65
N PHE A 9 6.74 -9.19 -11.00
CA PHE A 9 5.59 -8.32 -10.85
C PHE A 9 5.85 -7.18 -9.85
N TRP A 10 6.51 -7.46 -8.72
CA TRP A 10 6.72 -6.49 -7.63
C TRP A 10 8.04 -5.73 -7.73
N GLY A 11 9.07 -6.25 -8.40
CA GLY A 11 10.38 -5.58 -8.43
C GLY A 11 10.97 -5.39 -7.03
N ASP A 12 12.03 -4.59 -6.94
CA ASP A 12 12.79 -4.41 -5.70
C ASP A 12 12.06 -3.47 -4.71
N ASP A 13 11.38 -2.44 -5.21
CA ASP A 13 10.75 -1.38 -4.40
C ASP A 13 9.21 -1.49 -4.32
N GLY A 14 8.63 -2.52 -4.95
CA GLY A 14 7.19 -2.72 -5.05
C GLY A 14 6.56 -2.11 -6.31
N ARG A 15 5.27 -1.81 -6.22
CA ARG A 15 4.48 -1.42 -7.39
C ARG A 15 3.45 -0.35 -7.10
N LEU A 16 3.30 0.58 -8.03
CA LEU A 16 2.25 1.57 -8.00
C LEU A 16 0.98 1.09 -8.71
N GLY A 17 -0.15 1.46 -8.14
CA GLY A 17 -1.45 1.29 -8.74
C GLY A 17 -2.36 2.48 -8.49
N VAL A 18 -3.55 2.39 -9.05
CA VAL A 18 -4.66 3.32 -8.84
C VAL A 18 -5.80 2.57 -8.17
N ILE A 19 -6.31 3.12 -7.07
CA ILE A 19 -7.50 2.61 -6.39
C ILE A 19 -8.72 2.92 -7.26
N THR A 20 -9.55 1.92 -7.55
CA THR A 20 -10.76 2.11 -8.39
C THR A 20 -12.07 1.90 -7.65
N GLN A 21 -12.02 1.51 -6.37
CA GLN A 21 -13.21 1.24 -5.56
C GLN A 21 -13.12 1.92 -4.18
N GLY A 22 -14.30 2.19 -3.60
CA GLY A 22 -14.42 2.77 -2.26
C GLY A 22 -14.13 4.28 -2.19
N ALA A 23 -13.94 4.77 -0.96
CA ALA A 23 -13.81 6.20 -0.66
C ALA A 23 -12.52 6.85 -1.21
N TRP A 24 -11.55 6.04 -1.63
CA TRP A 24 -10.22 6.47 -2.07
C TRP A 24 -10.01 6.29 -3.57
N THR A 25 -11.09 6.14 -4.33
CA THR A 25 -11.06 6.00 -5.79
C THR A 25 -10.26 7.14 -6.45
N ASN A 26 -9.47 6.80 -7.48
CA ASN A 26 -8.55 7.66 -8.23
C ASN A 26 -7.28 8.09 -7.47
N ARG A 27 -6.98 7.52 -6.30
CA ARG A 27 -5.70 7.73 -5.62
C ARG A 27 -4.63 6.78 -6.10
N LEU A 28 -3.39 7.24 -6.09
CA LEU A 28 -2.22 6.39 -6.26
C LEU A 28 -2.01 5.57 -4.99
N ILE A 29 -1.52 4.35 -5.14
CA ILE A 29 -1.15 3.48 -4.02
C ILE A 29 0.15 2.74 -4.35
N LEU A 30 1.13 2.85 -3.46
CA LEU A 30 2.37 2.08 -3.51
C LEU A 30 2.21 0.83 -2.65
N VAL A 31 2.52 -0.33 -3.20
CA VAL A 31 2.41 -1.62 -2.50
C VAL A 31 3.70 -2.39 -2.63
N TYR A 32 4.28 -2.81 -1.50
CA TYR A 32 5.52 -3.58 -1.47
C TYR A 32 5.54 -4.64 -0.36
N PRO A 33 6.18 -5.79 -0.58
CA PRO A 33 6.46 -6.75 0.46
C PRO A 33 7.57 -6.23 1.40
N ASP A 34 7.33 -6.31 2.71
CA ASP A 34 8.31 -5.99 3.76
C ASP A 34 9.20 -7.24 4.03
N ALA A 35 10.42 -7.02 4.50
CA ALA A 35 11.44 -8.05 4.77
C ALA A 35 10.98 -9.14 5.76
N LEU A 36 9.95 -8.85 6.56
CA LEU A 36 9.38 -9.80 7.53
C LEU A 36 8.24 -10.66 6.96
N GLY A 37 8.02 -10.62 5.64
CA GLY A 37 6.93 -11.37 4.99
C GLY A 37 5.54 -10.75 5.23
N THR A 38 5.52 -9.49 5.65
CA THR A 38 4.32 -8.65 5.72
C THR A 38 4.24 -7.77 4.48
N TRP A 39 3.16 -7.02 4.33
CA TRP A 39 2.96 -6.09 3.22
C TRP A 39 2.79 -4.67 3.72
N THR A 40 3.18 -3.72 2.89
CA THR A 40 2.96 -2.29 3.11
C THR A 40 2.21 -1.72 1.93
N PHE A 41 1.14 -0.97 2.22
CA PHE A 41 0.28 -0.31 1.25
C PHE A 41 0.19 1.16 1.65
N ILE A 42 0.54 2.06 0.75
CA ILE A 42 0.64 3.49 1.02
C ILE A 42 -0.16 4.22 -0.03
N ALA A 43 -1.31 4.77 0.34
CA ALA A 43 -2.09 5.59 -0.58
C ALA A 43 -1.59 7.05 -0.57
N SER A 44 -1.62 7.70 -1.73
CA SER A 44 -1.34 9.13 -1.85
C SER A 44 -2.34 9.94 -1.03
N SER A 45 -1.86 10.89 -0.23
CA SER A 45 -2.68 11.80 0.58
C SER A 45 -2.28 13.26 0.31
N SER A 46 -3.22 14.18 0.50
CA SER A 46 -2.90 15.61 0.55
C SER A 46 -2.28 15.98 1.90
N ALA A 47 -1.69 17.18 2.01
CA ALA A 47 -1.09 17.67 3.26
C ALA A 47 -2.11 17.86 4.41
N GLU A 48 -3.40 17.95 4.09
CA GLU A 48 -4.49 18.15 5.04
C GLU A 48 -5.15 16.82 5.48
N GLU A 49 -4.72 15.70 4.90
CA GLU A 49 -5.29 14.38 5.14
C GLU A 49 -4.39 13.54 6.05
N GLU A 50 -5.00 12.70 6.89
CA GLU A 50 -4.28 11.66 7.61
C GLU A 50 -3.70 10.63 6.63
N MET A 51 -2.51 10.11 6.96
CA MET A 51 -1.85 9.07 6.16
C MET A 51 -2.74 7.81 6.08
N LEU A 52 -2.89 7.30 4.86
CA LEU A 52 -3.73 6.14 4.53
C LEU A 52 -2.84 4.94 4.22
N ASP A 53 -2.25 4.42 5.29
CA ASP A 53 -1.32 3.30 5.22
C ASP A 53 -1.98 2.02 5.75
N PHE A 54 -1.78 0.90 5.06
CA PHE A 54 -2.25 -0.43 5.47
C PHE A 54 -1.07 -1.38 5.54
N TYR A 55 -1.05 -2.25 6.56
CA TYR A 55 0.03 -3.23 6.74
C TYR A 55 -0.55 -4.63 6.95
N PRO A 56 -0.98 -5.29 5.86
CA PRO A 56 -1.46 -6.66 5.92
C PRO A 56 -0.36 -7.61 6.40
N ILE A 57 -0.68 -8.42 7.41
CA ILE A 57 0.28 -9.34 8.04
C ILE A 57 0.40 -10.70 7.32
N SER A 58 -0.34 -10.89 6.23
CA SER A 58 -0.32 -12.14 5.45
C SER A 58 -0.68 -11.86 3.99
N ASP A 59 -0.28 -12.78 3.10
CA ASP A 59 -0.62 -12.72 1.67
C ASP A 59 -2.14 -12.76 1.45
N GLN A 60 -2.88 -13.49 2.29
CA GLN A 60 -4.33 -13.50 2.22
C GLN A 60 -4.93 -12.13 2.54
N ALA A 61 -4.50 -11.50 3.64
CA ALA A 61 -4.96 -10.17 4.02
C ALA A 61 -4.58 -9.12 2.97
N ALA A 62 -3.39 -9.22 2.38
CA ALA A 62 -2.98 -8.35 1.28
C ALA A 62 -3.89 -8.53 0.06
N GLY A 63 -4.21 -9.78 -0.31
CA GLY A 63 -5.13 -10.08 -1.41
C GLY A 63 -6.54 -9.56 -1.17
N GLU A 64 -7.04 -9.62 0.07
CA GLU A 64 -8.34 -9.07 0.46
C GLU A 64 -8.36 -7.54 0.31
N VAL A 65 -7.32 -6.84 0.78
CA VAL A 65 -7.19 -5.38 0.63
C VAL A 65 -7.10 -4.98 -0.84
N ILE A 66 -6.30 -5.68 -1.66
CA ILE A 66 -6.19 -5.42 -3.11
C ILE A 66 -7.56 -5.55 -3.79
N ALA A 67 -8.32 -6.58 -3.44
CA ALA A 67 -9.64 -6.83 -4.01
C ALA A 67 -10.66 -5.76 -3.57
N GLU A 68 -10.67 -5.37 -2.30
CA GLU A 68 -11.59 -4.37 -1.76
C GLU A 68 -11.34 -2.96 -2.34
N LEU A 69 -10.08 -2.61 -2.56
CA LEU A 69 -9.69 -1.32 -3.15
C LEU A 69 -9.81 -1.29 -4.68
N GLY A 70 -9.93 -2.45 -5.33
CA GLY A 70 -9.93 -2.58 -6.78
C GLY A 70 -8.68 -1.94 -7.40
N ILE A 71 -7.49 -2.37 -7.00
CA ILE A 71 -6.24 -1.75 -7.46
C ILE A 71 -5.96 -2.14 -8.92
N VAL A 72 -5.81 -1.13 -9.78
CA VAL A 72 -5.32 -1.29 -11.14
C VAL A 72 -3.86 -0.85 -11.18
N TRP A 73 -2.97 -1.78 -11.49
CA TRP A 73 -1.52 -1.54 -11.49
C TRP A 73 -1.06 -0.71 -12.68
N LEU A 74 -0.15 0.22 -12.44
CA LEU A 74 0.48 0.99 -13.52
C LEU A 74 1.45 0.11 -14.31
N ALA A 75 1.72 0.53 -15.55
CA ALA A 75 2.71 -0.11 -16.39
C ALA A 75 4.11 0.26 -15.92
N ARG A 76 5.02 -0.73 -15.87
CA ARG A 76 6.42 -0.52 -15.48
C ARG A 76 7.15 0.30 -16.51
N ASN A 77 7.27 1.59 -16.26
CA ASN A 77 7.95 2.54 -17.13
C ASN A 77 8.46 3.73 -16.31
N LEU A 78 9.20 4.64 -16.96
CA LEU A 78 9.81 5.82 -16.31
C LEU A 78 8.79 6.70 -15.57
N GLN A 79 7.52 6.71 -15.98
CA GLN A 79 6.47 7.51 -15.35
C GLN A 79 6.05 6.91 -14.00
N GLU A 80 6.12 5.58 -13.83
CA GLU A 80 5.88 4.93 -12.54
C GLU A 80 6.90 5.43 -11.51
N ASN A 81 8.20 5.34 -11.81
CA ASN A 81 9.27 5.79 -10.93
C ASN A 81 9.16 7.29 -10.60
N GLN A 82 8.82 8.13 -11.58
CA GLN A 82 8.62 9.57 -11.34
C GLN A 82 7.42 9.86 -10.42
N LEU A 83 6.34 9.09 -10.55
CA LEU A 83 5.18 9.23 -9.67
C LEU A 83 5.50 8.73 -8.26
N GLU A 84 6.33 7.70 -8.16
CA GLU A 84 6.85 7.21 -6.89
C GLU A 84 7.63 8.31 -6.17
N ASP A 85 8.63 8.88 -6.83
CA ASP A 85 9.43 9.97 -6.29
C ASP A 85 8.53 11.17 -5.91
N LEU A 86 7.66 11.63 -6.81
CA LEU A 86 6.86 12.84 -6.55
C LEU A 86 5.84 12.69 -5.41
N ASN A 87 5.30 11.49 -5.18
CA ASN A 87 4.21 11.27 -4.23
C ASN A 87 4.65 10.56 -2.95
N PHE A 88 5.80 9.88 -2.96
CA PHE A 88 6.23 9.00 -1.89
C PHE A 88 7.71 9.21 -1.46
N ASP A 89 8.50 10.09 -2.10
CA ASP A 89 9.91 10.40 -1.72
C ASP A 89 10.06 11.01 -0.30
N GLN A 90 8.98 11.51 0.32
CA GLN A 90 9.02 11.88 1.75
C GLN A 90 9.15 10.68 2.71
N ARG A 91 9.13 9.45 2.20
CA ARG A 91 9.04 8.21 2.99
C ARG A 91 10.31 7.36 2.93
N SER A 92 11.44 7.92 2.48
CA SER A 92 12.80 7.33 2.55
C SER A 92 13.23 6.85 3.96
N HIS A 93 12.40 7.07 4.99
CA HIS A 93 12.61 6.66 6.38
C HIS A 93 11.69 5.52 6.86
N LEU A 94 10.74 5.03 6.06
CA LEU A 94 9.77 4.00 6.50
C LEU A 94 10.39 2.59 6.67
N GLY A 95 11.61 2.38 6.20
CA GLY A 95 12.37 1.14 6.45
C GLY A 95 12.86 0.98 7.90
N GLU A 96 12.84 2.05 8.73
CA GLU A 96 13.45 2.04 10.07
C GLU A 96 12.44 2.10 11.23
N ASP A 97 11.16 2.38 10.96
CA ASP A 97 10.23 2.76 12.03
C ASP A 97 9.31 1.61 12.49
N ALA A 98 9.81 0.81 13.44
CA ALA A 98 9.06 -0.23 14.13
C ALA A 98 7.84 0.29 14.95
N SER A 99 7.67 1.62 15.06
CA SER A 99 6.62 2.25 15.88
C SER A 99 5.21 2.25 15.23
N ILE A 100 5.12 2.20 13.89
CA ILE A 100 3.84 2.28 13.15
C ILE A 100 2.96 1.04 13.39
N ARG A 101 3.57 -0.10 13.72
CA ARG A 101 2.88 -1.38 13.95
C ARG A 101 1.90 -1.36 15.13
N GLY A 102 2.15 -0.52 16.14
CA GLY A 102 1.29 -0.40 17.33
C GLY A 102 -0.02 0.33 17.08
N MET A 103 -0.02 1.34 16.20
CA MET A 103 -1.21 2.17 15.94
C MET A 103 -2.21 1.47 14.99
N LEU A 104 -1.72 0.58 14.13
CA LEU A 104 -2.53 -0.01 13.05
C LEU A 104 -3.55 -1.05 13.52
N THR A 105 -3.20 -1.81 14.57
CA THR A 105 -4.12 -2.79 15.16
C THR A 105 -5.40 -2.12 15.68
N GLU A 106 -5.30 -0.87 16.13
CA GLU A 106 -6.45 -0.10 16.62
C GLU A 106 -7.22 0.60 15.48
N ALA A 107 -6.54 1.04 14.42
CA ALA A 107 -7.18 1.64 13.25
C ALA A 107 -8.02 0.63 12.46
N ILE A 108 -7.48 -0.56 12.19
CA ILE A 108 -8.20 -1.66 11.53
C ILE A 108 -9.39 -2.11 12.38
N LYS A 109 -9.22 -2.25 13.71
CA LYS A 109 -10.36 -2.55 14.59
C LYS A 109 -11.47 -1.50 14.47
N ARG A 110 -11.15 -0.21 14.36
CA ARG A 110 -12.14 0.86 14.25
C ARG A 110 -12.85 0.90 12.89
N LEU A 111 -12.12 0.66 11.80
CA LEU A 111 -12.68 0.63 10.45
C LEU A 111 -13.60 -0.57 10.23
N PHE A 112 -13.29 -1.74 10.80
CA PHE A 112 -14.04 -2.98 10.57
C PHE A 112 -14.99 -3.38 11.73
N ARG A 113 -15.11 -2.60 12.82
CA ARG A 113 -16.10 -2.82 13.92
C ARG A 113 -17.42 -2.04 13.79
N LYS A 114 -17.84 -1.57 12.61
CA LYS A 114 -19.23 -1.13 12.45
C LYS A 114 -20.13 -2.27 11.94
N LYS A 115 -20.59 -3.08 12.89
CA LYS A 115 -21.86 -3.81 12.82
C LYS A 115 -22.64 -3.55 14.10
#